data_AF-A0A836XHT0-F1
#
_entry.id   AF-A0A836XHT0-F1
#
_cell.length_a   1.000
_cell.length_b   1.000
_cell.length_c   1.000
_cell.angle_alpha   90.00
_cell.angle_beta   90.00
_cell.angle_gamma   90.00
#
_symmetry.space_group_name_H-M   'P 1'
#
loop_
_entity.id
_entity.type
_entity.pdbx_description
1 polymer ?
#
loop_
_entity_poly.entity_id
_entity_poly.type
_entity_poly.pdbx_seq_one_letter_code
_entity_poly.pdbx_strand_id
1 'polypeptide(L)'
;MTGIPGPLRGKGLFSLTALHTILPACANVEEAIVHIRALQLNAYGFSLMLGDAQGHLTLIEKTSAGMVVLDPENIPLAHTNHILDPDFAGQNPAQHQSIHNNGQRRLATARALLAADVGPDQILCNRAVTGPICQRGEDDLHTDFAVVFSPMEKTLHLWPGYPDEVVVETLAV
;
A
#
# COMPACT_ATOMS: atom_id res chain seq x y z
N MET A 1 -1.33 -9.36 8.70
CA MET A 1 -1.00 -9.02 7.30
C MET A 1 0.40 -9.53 6.99
N THR A 2 0.54 -10.59 6.17
CA THR A 2 1.83 -10.93 5.55
C THR A 2 2.01 -10.00 4.36
N GLY A 3 3.20 -9.42 4.19
CA GLY A 3 3.45 -8.51 3.07
C GLY A 3 3.47 -9.23 1.71
N ILE A 4 3.85 -8.55 0.63
CA ILE A 4 3.89 -9.16 -0.71
C ILE A 4 4.81 -10.41 -0.72
N PRO A 5 4.49 -11.46 -1.50
CA PRO A 5 5.35 -12.63 -1.60
C PRO A 5 6.75 -12.25 -2.06
N GLY A 6 7.77 -12.78 -1.37
CA GLY A 6 9.17 -12.54 -1.68
C GLY A 6 9.99 -13.80 -1.45
N PRO A 7 11.11 -14.00 -2.16
CA PRO A 7 11.96 -15.17 -1.98
C PRO A 7 12.45 -15.30 -0.53
N LEU A 8 12.68 -16.53 -0.09
CA LEU A 8 13.32 -16.78 1.21
C LEU A 8 14.84 -16.70 1.06
N ARG A 9 15.50 -16.00 2.00
CA ARG A 9 16.96 -15.89 2.11
C ARG A 9 17.40 -16.27 3.52
N GLY A 10 18.63 -16.78 3.66
CA GLY A 10 19.17 -17.18 4.97
C GLY A 10 19.58 -16.03 5.89
N LYS A 11 19.56 -14.78 5.41
CA LYS A 11 19.95 -13.56 6.16
C LYS A 11 19.06 -12.39 5.76
N GLY A 12 18.90 -11.42 6.67
CA GLY A 12 18.08 -10.22 6.49
C GLY A 12 16.98 -10.10 7.55
N LEU A 13 16.23 -9.01 7.49
CA LEU A 13 15.09 -8.71 8.36
C LEU A 13 13.80 -9.30 7.79
N PHE A 14 12.87 -9.65 8.67
CA PHE A 14 11.49 -9.85 8.27
C PHE A 14 10.89 -8.52 7.81
N SER A 15 10.05 -8.55 6.77
CA SER A 15 9.54 -7.33 6.13
C SER A 15 8.84 -6.38 7.11
N LEU A 16 8.01 -6.91 8.02
CA LEU A 16 7.33 -6.09 9.05
C LEU A 16 8.31 -5.45 10.04
N THR A 17 9.35 -6.16 10.47
CA THR A 17 10.41 -5.60 11.32
C THR A 17 11.15 -4.48 10.62
N ALA A 18 11.40 -4.63 9.32
CA ALA A 18 12.10 -3.62 8.53
C ALA A 18 11.28 -2.32 8.39
N LEU A 19 9.94 -2.39 8.34
CA LEU A 19 9.07 -1.20 8.29
C LEU A 19 9.26 -0.25 9.49
N HIS A 20 9.50 -0.80 10.68
CA HIS A 20 9.72 -0.01 11.90
C HIS A 20 11.00 0.84 11.85
N THR A 21 11.88 0.60 10.89
CA THR A 21 13.13 1.37 10.74
C THR A 21 12.96 2.61 9.87
N ILE A 22 11.86 2.72 9.11
CA ILE A 22 11.72 3.75 8.05
C ILE A 22 11.32 5.09 8.67
N LEU A 23 10.12 5.16 9.28
CA LEU A 23 9.56 6.40 9.82
C LEU A 23 10.47 7.10 10.86
N PRO A 24 11.17 6.38 11.76
CA PRO A 24 12.07 7.05 12.72
C PRO A 24 13.36 7.60 12.12
N ALA A 25 13.75 7.18 10.91
CA ALA A 25 15.07 7.46 10.33
C ALA A 25 15.04 8.43 9.16
N CYS A 26 13.86 8.73 8.60
CA CYS A 26 13.73 9.48 7.34
C CYS A 26 12.81 10.69 7.52
N ALA A 27 13.24 11.86 7.05
CA ALA A 27 12.47 13.11 7.10
C ALA A 27 11.66 13.38 5.82
N ASN A 28 12.02 12.76 4.70
CA ASN A 28 11.39 12.96 3.40
C ASN A 28 11.41 11.69 2.55
N VAL A 29 10.76 11.75 1.37
CA VAL A 29 10.64 10.60 0.45
C VAL A 29 12.01 10.12 -0.07
N GLU A 30 12.94 11.04 -0.37
CA GLU A 30 14.26 10.71 -0.91
C GLU A 30 15.09 9.89 0.10
N GLU A 31 15.15 10.35 1.36
CA GLU A 31 15.81 9.64 2.45
C GLU A 31 15.19 8.26 2.67
N ALA A 32 13.86 8.15 2.60
CA ALA A 32 13.17 6.87 2.72
C ALA A 32 13.53 5.90 1.58
N ILE A 33 13.64 6.37 0.34
CA ILE A 33 14.07 5.54 -0.80
C ILE A 33 15.48 5.00 -0.56
N VAL A 34 16.42 5.84 -0.13
CA VAL A 34 17.81 5.44 0.15
C VAL A 34 17.85 4.42 1.29
N HIS A 35 17.12 4.69 2.38
CA HIS A 35 17.05 3.81 3.54
C HIS A 35 16.46 2.44 3.17
N ILE A 36 15.32 2.41 2.49
CA ILE A 36 14.65 1.16 2.09
C ILE A 36 15.52 0.34 1.13
N ARG A 37 16.26 1.00 0.23
CA ARG A 37 17.18 0.31 -0.70
C ARG A 37 18.27 -0.45 0.04
N ALA A 38 18.75 0.08 1.17
CA ALA A 38 19.78 -0.57 1.98
C ALA A 38 19.24 -1.76 2.81
N LEU A 39 17.92 -1.88 2.99
CA LEU A 39 17.32 -2.96 3.78
C LEU A 39 17.48 -4.32 3.10
N GLN A 40 18.15 -5.23 3.80
CA GLN A 40 18.20 -6.64 3.44
C GLN A 40 17.00 -7.36 4.06
N LEU A 41 16.10 -7.87 3.22
CA LEU A 41 14.96 -8.67 3.66
C LEU A 41 15.27 -10.17 3.52
N ASN A 42 14.81 -10.97 4.48
CA ASN A 42 14.98 -12.43 4.45
C ASN A 42 13.72 -13.18 3.98
N ALA A 43 12.54 -12.59 4.13
CA ALA A 43 11.26 -13.22 3.80
C ALA A 43 10.21 -12.15 3.53
N TYR A 44 9.33 -12.44 2.57
CA TYR A 44 8.29 -11.53 2.10
C TYR A 44 8.85 -10.18 1.65
N GLY A 45 7.95 -9.23 1.41
CA GLY A 45 8.25 -7.86 1.08
C GLY A 45 7.18 -6.91 1.60
N PHE A 46 7.20 -5.69 1.09
CA PHE A 46 6.15 -4.71 1.29
C PHE A 46 6.03 -3.83 0.04
N SER A 47 4.84 -3.28 -0.13
CA SER A 47 4.62 -2.14 -1.02
C SER A 47 4.26 -0.95 -0.15
N LEU A 48 4.88 0.21 -0.40
CA LEU A 48 4.67 1.43 0.37
C LEU A 48 4.37 2.58 -0.56
N MET A 49 3.26 3.26 -0.33
CA MET A 49 3.06 4.61 -0.82
C MET A 49 3.61 5.57 0.23
N LEU A 50 4.55 6.42 -0.16
CA LEU A 50 5.18 7.40 0.71
C LEU A 50 4.93 8.80 0.16
N GLY A 51 4.61 9.72 1.05
CA GLY A 51 4.56 11.15 0.73
C GLY A 51 5.28 11.97 1.78
N ASP A 52 5.72 13.17 1.41
CA ASP A 52 6.36 14.14 2.32
C ASP A 52 5.67 15.51 2.31
N ALA A 53 6.13 16.39 3.21
CA ALA A 53 5.58 17.73 3.36
C ALA A 53 5.84 18.66 2.17
N GLN A 54 6.75 18.28 1.25
CA GLN A 54 7.01 19.02 0.01
C GLN A 54 6.04 18.61 -1.10
N GLY A 55 5.18 17.62 -0.85
CA GLY A 55 4.21 17.12 -1.83
C GLY A 55 4.79 16.06 -2.77
N HIS A 56 6.01 15.55 -2.50
CA HIS A 56 6.48 14.39 -3.24
C HIS A 56 5.64 13.17 -2.86
N LEU A 57 5.37 12.32 -3.84
CA LEU A 57 4.67 11.06 -3.67
C LEU A 57 5.42 9.99 -4.46
N THR A 58 5.62 8.82 -3.86
CA THR A 58 6.20 7.67 -4.55
C THR A 58 5.52 6.39 -4.11
N LEU A 59 5.55 5.40 -5.00
CA LEU A 59 5.24 4.02 -4.66
C LEU A 59 6.52 3.19 -4.71
N ILE A 60 6.74 2.33 -3.72
CA ILE A 60 7.89 1.44 -3.63
C ILE A 60 7.39 0.02 -3.50
N GLU A 61 8.01 -0.92 -4.21
CA GLU A 61 7.83 -2.36 -3.98
C GLU A 61 9.19 -2.95 -3.61
N LYS A 62 9.27 -3.61 -2.45
CA LYS A 62 10.51 -4.15 -1.89
C LYS A 62 10.31 -5.60 -1.48
N THR A 63 11.21 -6.47 -1.89
CA THR A 63 11.31 -7.85 -1.41
C THR A 63 12.78 -8.20 -1.14
N SER A 64 13.06 -9.47 -0.86
CA SER A 64 14.43 -10.01 -0.83
C SER A 64 15.05 -10.20 -2.22
N ALA A 65 14.27 -10.05 -3.30
CA ALA A 65 14.76 -10.07 -4.68
C ALA A 65 15.36 -8.72 -5.10
N GLY A 66 14.84 -7.62 -4.55
CA GLY A 66 15.25 -6.29 -4.93
C GLY A 66 14.27 -5.23 -4.46
N MET A 67 14.31 -4.08 -5.13
CA MET A 67 13.43 -2.95 -4.92
C MET A 67 13.14 -2.31 -6.28
N VAL A 68 11.89 -1.91 -6.50
CA VAL A 68 11.51 -1.00 -7.57
C VAL A 68 10.84 0.23 -6.98
N VAL A 69 11.04 1.36 -7.63
CA VAL A 69 10.36 2.62 -7.33
C VAL A 69 9.43 2.88 -8.50
N LEU A 70 8.13 2.89 -8.23
CA LEU A 70 7.09 3.07 -9.22
C LEU A 70 6.70 4.55 -9.27
N ASP A 71 6.93 5.08 -10.46
CA ASP A 71 6.31 6.25 -11.07
C ASP A 71 6.01 7.45 -10.15
N PRO A 72 7.04 8.25 -9.80
CA PRO A 72 6.86 9.45 -8.99
C PRO A 72 6.15 10.60 -9.71
N GLU A 73 5.96 10.53 -11.03
CA GLU A 73 5.39 11.62 -11.85
C GLU A 73 3.92 11.40 -12.24
N ASN A 74 3.40 10.17 -12.16
CA ASN A 74 2.02 9.85 -12.53
C ASN A 74 1.09 9.77 -11.31
N ILE A 75 0.69 10.95 -10.84
CA ILE A 75 -0.37 11.11 -9.83
C ILE A 75 -1.76 11.20 -10.48
N PRO A 76 -2.83 10.71 -9.82
CA PRO A 76 -2.85 10.02 -8.52
C PRO A 76 -2.39 8.56 -8.61
N LEU A 77 -1.74 8.08 -7.54
CA LEU A 77 -1.28 6.70 -7.44
C LEU A 77 -2.34 5.79 -6.79
N ALA A 78 -2.39 4.54 -7.24
CA ALA A 78 -3.17 3.48 -6.61
C ALA A 78 -2.37 2.19 -6.57
N HIS A 79 -2.47 1.47 -5.45
CA HIS A 79 -1.84 0.17 -5.25
C HIS A 79 -2.76 -0.75 -4.44
N THR A 80 -2.58 -2.06 -4.57
CA THR A 80 -3.32 -3.04 -3.76
C THR A 80 -2.36 -3.99 -3.04
N ASN A 81 -2.34 -5.28 -3.38
CA ASN A 81 -1.55 -6.28 -2.66
C ASN A 81 -0.69 -7.15 -3.58
N HIS A 82 -0.65 -6.84 -4.87
CA HIS A 82 0.19 -7.52 -5.85
C HIS A 82 1.30 -6.58 -6.34
N ILE A 83 2.40 -7.18 -6.78
CA ILE A 83 3.50 -6.46 -7.41
C ILE A 83 3.01 -5.93 -8.76
N LEU A 84 3.15 -4.63 -8.99
CA LEU A 84 2.72 -3.98 -10.23
C LEU A 84 3.80 -4.01 -11.31
N ASP A 85 5.07 -3.91 -10.93
CA ASP A 85 6.17 -4.00 -11.90
C ASP A 85 6.27 -5.44 -12.44
N PRO A 86 6.09 -5.67 -13.75
CA PRO A 86 6.03 -7.03 -14.30
C PRO A 86 7.37 -7.77 -14.21
N ASP A 87 8.49 -7.06 -14.39
CA ASP A 87 9.82 -7.65 -14.32
C ASP A 87 10.18 -8.02 -12.88
N PHE A 88 9.79 -7.19 -11.93
CA PHE A 88 9.92 -7.46 -10.51
C PHE A 88 8.99 -8.59 -10.07
N ALA A 89 7.75 -8.64 -10.57
CA ALA A 89 6.83 -9.73 -10.30
C ALA A 89 7.42 -11.08 -10.74
N GLY A 90 8.09 -11.13 -11.90
CA GLY A 90 8.78 -12.32 -12.41
C GLY A 90 9.94 -12.82 -11.53
N GLN A 91 10.47 -11.97 -10.65
CA GLN A 91 11.55 -12.31 -9.70
C GLN A 91 11.04 -12.82 -8.35
N ASN A 92 9.72 -12.77 -8.12
CA ASN A 92 9.11 -13.07 -6.85
C ASN A 92 8.16 -14.28 -6.96
N PRO A 93 7.90 -15.01 -5.85
CA PRO A 93 6.91 -16.08 -5.85
C PRO A 93 5.53 -15.56 -6.28
N ALA A 94 4.81 -16.38 -7.04
CA ALA A 94 3.44 -16.06 -7.42
C ALA A 94 2.53 -15.93 -6.19
N GLN A 95 1.67 -14.93 -6.21
CA GLN A 95 0.60 -14.80 -5.21
C GLN A 95 -0.52 -15.81 -5.50
N HIS A 96 -1.26 -16.22 -4.46
CA HIS A 96 -2.44 -17.05 -4.65
C HIS A 96 -3.43 -16.39 -5.62
N GLN A 97 -3.95 -17.16 -6.58
CA GLN A 97 -4.66 -16.61 -7.74
C GLN A 97 -5.92 -15.82 -7.34
N SER A 98 -6.68 -16.28 -6.33
CA SER A 98 -7.86 -15.54 -5.84
C SER A 98 -7.49 -14.14 -5.34
N ILE A 99 -6.45 -14.04 -4.52
CA ILE A 99 -5.94 -12.78 -3.96
C ILE A 99 -5.37 -11.88 -5.06
N HIS A 100 -4.64 -12.47 -6.02
CA HIS A 100 -4.09 -11.73 -7.16
C HIS A 100 -5.22 -11.10 -8.00
N ASN A 101 -6.20 -11.91 -8.40
CA ASN A 101 -7.34 -11.46 -9.20
C ASN A 101 -8.19 -10.43 -8.43
N ASN A 102 -8.39 -10.61 -7.13
CA ASN A 102 -9.04 -9.63 -6.26
C ASN A 102 -8.29 -8.28 -6.28
N GLY A 103 -6.97 -8.33 -6.09
CA GLY A 103 -6.10 -7.15 -6.11
C GLY A 103 -6.14 -6.42 -7.45
N GLN A 104 -6.19 -7.14 -8.57
CA GLN A 104 -6.33 -6.56 -9.92
C GLN A 104 -7.67 -5.85 -10.11
N ARG A 105 -8.78 -6.50 -9.71
CA ARG A 105 -10.13 -5.89 -9.79
C ARG A 105 -10.22 -4.62 -8.96
N ARG A 106 -9.74 -4.66 -7.70
CA ARG A 106 -9.73 -3.49 -6.82
C ARG A 106 -8.86 -2.36 -7.37
N LEU A 107 -7.70 -2.69 -7.95
CA LEU A 107 -6.84 -1.68 -8.56
C LEU A 107 -7.52 -0.98 -9.74
N ALA A 108 -8.22 -1.73 -10.59
CA ALA A 108 -9.00 -1.17 -11.69
C ALA A 108 -10.11 -0.24 -11.18
N THR A 109 -10.86 -0.66 -10.14
CA THR A 109 -11.88 0.19 -9.49
C THR A 109 -11.27 1.45 -8.89
N ALA A 110 -10.19 1.34 -8.12
CA ALA A 110 -9.52 2.49 -7.49
C ALA A 110 -9.06 3.51 -8.55
N ARG A 111 -8.42 3.04 -9.63
CA ARG A 111 -7.99 3.90 -10.74
C ARG A 111 -9.15 4.60 -11.43
N ALA A 112 -10.26 3.91 -11.65
CA ALA A 112 -11.45 4.50 -12.26
C ALA A 112 -12.09 5.58 -11.36
N LEU A 113 -12.15 5.35 -10.05
CA LEU A 113 -12.67 6.34 -9.10
C LEU A 113 -11.76 7.57 -8.99
N LEU A 114 -10.44 7.36 -8.92
CA LEU A 114 -9.46 8.45 -8.93
C LEU A 114 -9.53 9.27 -10.22
N ALA A 115 -9.66 8.62 -11.38
CA ALA A 115 -9.82 9.32 -12.67
C ALA A 115 -11.13 10.11 -12.77
N ALA A 116 -12.13 9.77 -11.95
CA ALA A 116 -13.40 10.48 -11.83
C ALA A 116 -13.40 11.53 -10.70
N ASP A 117 -12.24 11.83 -10.11
CA ASP A 117 -12.06 12.80 -9.02
C ASP A 117 -12.93 12.50 -7.79
N VAL A 118 -13.17 11.22 -7.51
CA VAL A 118 -13.93 10.78 -6.34
C VAL A 118 -13.08 10.98 -5.08
N GLY A 119 -13.68 11.60 -4.06
CA GLY A 119 -13.01 11.86 -2.79
C GLY A 119 -12.57 10.59 -2.05
N PRO A 120 -11.51 10.66 -1.22
CA PRO A 120 -10.95 9.49 -0.55
C PRO A 120 -11.94 8.80 0.38
N ASP A 121 -12.80 9.55 1.07
CA ASP A 121 -13.89 9.04 1.91
C ASP A 121 -14.86 8.15 1.11
N GLN A 122 -15.28 8.61 -0.07
CA GLN A 122 -16.17 7.85 -0.95
C GLN A 122 -15.47 6.65 -1.59
N ILE A 123 -14.20 6.77 -1.96
CA ILE A 123 -13.39 5.65 -2.45
C ILE A 123 -13.32 4.56 -1.38
N LEU A 124 -13.05 4.92 -0.12
CA LEU A 124 -12.94 3.96 0.98
C LEU A 124 -14.25 3.27 1.32
N CYS A 125 -15.40 3.91 1.09
CA CYS A 125 -16.72 3.31 1.23
C CYS A 125 -17.16 2.45 0.01
N ASN A 126 -16.35 2.39 -1.06
CA ASN A 126 -16.79 1.78 -2.30
C ASN A 126 -17.07 0.27 -2.16
N ARG A 127 -18.30 -0.12 -2.53
CA ARG A 127 -18.81 -1.50 -2.57
C ARG A 127 -19.22 -1.92 -3.98
N ALA A 128 -18.41 -1.59 -4.98
CA ALA A 128 -18.66 -2.02 -6.36
C ALA A 128 -18.83 -3.55 -6.45
N VAL A 129 -19.74 -4.01 -7.32
CA VAL A 129 -20.01 -5.45 -7.54
C VAL A 129 -18.74 -6.20 -7.91
N THR A 130 -17.84 -5.56 -8.67
CA THR A 130 -16.55 -6.11 -9.07
C THR A 130 -15.44 -5.25 -8.46
N GLY A 131 -14.57 -5.87 -7.67
CA GLY A 131 -13.45 -5.18 -7.02
C GLY A 131 -13.86 -4.10 -6.02
N PRO A 132 -14.70 -4.41 -5.01
CA PRO A 132 -15.06 -3.42 -3.99
C PRO A 132 -13.81 -3.00 -3.20
N ILE A 133 -13.68 -1.73 -2.84
CA ILE A 133 -12.53 -1.25 -2.04
C ILE A 133 -12.71 -1.61 -0.57
N CYS A 134 -13.87 -1.33 0.01
CA CYS A 134 -14.27 -1.83 1.33
C CYS A 134 -14.61 -3.31 1.17
N GLN A 135 -13.86 -4.24 1.76
CA GLN A 135 -14.04 -5.69 1.60
C GLN A 135 -14.85 -6.26 2.77
N ARG A 136 -15.82 -7.15 2.51
CA ARG A 136 -16.70 -7.81 3.51
C ARG A 136 -16.86 -9.31 3.26
N GLY A 137 -15.80 -9.95 2.77
CA GLY A 137 -15.70 -11.40 2.59
C GLY A 137 -15.34 -11.79 1.17
N GLU A 138 -15.12 -10.82 0.29
CA GLU A 138 -14.69 -11.09 -1.08
C GLU A 138 -13.31 -11.77 -1.08
N ASP A 139 -13.25 -12.97 -1.63
CA ASP A 139 -12.01 -13.77 -1.68
C ASP A 139 -11.35 -13.98 -0.29
N ASP A 140 -12.17 -14.13 0.76
CA ASP A 140 -11.78 -14.27 2.18
C ASP A 140 -11.05 -13.04 2.76
N LEU A 141 -11.25 -11.85 2.17
CA LEU A 141 -10.68 -10.59 2.65
C LEU A 141 -11.73 -9.72 3.33
N HIS A 142 -11.33 -9.09 4.42
CA HIS A 142 -12.11 -8.10 5.17
C HIS A 142 -11.33 -6.79 5.32
N THR A 143 -12.03 -5.67 5.27
CA THR A 143 -11.51 -4.38 5.73
C THR A 143 -11.63 -4.31 7.24
N ASP A 144 -10.49 -4.28 7.94
CA ASP A 144 -10.46 -4.14 9.40
C ASP A 144 -10.57 -2.66 9.83
N PHE A 145 -9.99 -1.76 9.04
CA PHE A 145 -10.03 -0.32 9.25
C PHE A 145 -9.67 0.42 7.95
N ALA A 146 -9.95 1.71 7.91
CA ALA A 146 -9.47 2.61 6.86
C ALA A 146 -8.86 3.88 7.45
N VAL A 147 -7.92 4.49 6.72
CA VAL A 147 -7.25 5.72 7.14
C VAL A 147 -7.14 6.68 5.97
N VAL A 148 -7.36 7.97 6.24
CA VAL A 148 -6.93 9.08 5.38
C VAL A 148 -5.99 9.97 6.18
N PHE A 149 -4.78 10.16 5.68
CA PHE A 149 -3.82 11.10 6.25
C PHE A 149 -3.78 12.35 5.37
N SER A 150 -3.91 13.53 5.99
CA SER A 150 -3.68 14.83 5.35
C SER A 150 -2.34 15.39 5.82
N PRO A 151 -1.27 15.29 5.02
CA PRO A 151 0.05 15.75 5.42
C PRO A 151 0.10 17.26 5.72
N MET A 152 -0.63 18.07 4.96
CA MET A 152 -0.67 19.52 5.12
C MET A 152 -1.36 19.93 6.42
N GLU A 153 -2.50 19.32 6.72
CA GLU A 153 -3.27 19.61 7.93
C GLU A 153 -2.72 18.89 9.17
N LYS A 154 -1.82 17.93 8.99
CA LYS A 154 -1.33 17.03 10.03
C LYS A 154 -2.47 16.37 10.79
N THR A 155 -3.44 15.87 10.03
CA THR A 155 -4.58 15.13 10.56
C THR A 155 -4.64 13.73 9.98
N LEU A 156 -5.10 12.81 10.82
CA LEU A 156 -5.39 11.43 10.46
C LEU A 156 -6.85 11.14 10.76
N HIS A 157 -7.61 10.77 9.73
CA HIS A 157 -8.98 10.29 9.86
C HIS A 157 -8.97 8.76 9.84
N LEU A 158 -9.48 8.13 10.90
CA LEU A 158 -9.50 6.68 11.10
C LEU A 158 -10.94 6.19 11.17
N TRP A 159 -11.24 5.13 10.43
CA TRP A 159 -12.47 4.36 10.57
C TRP A 159 -12.10 2.99 11.15
N PRO A 160 -12.39 2.70 12.44
CA PRO A 160 -12.04 1.43 13.09
C PRO A 160 -13.03 0.30 12.72
N GLY A 161 -13.21 0.08 11.42
CA GLY A 161 -14.13 -0.89 10.85
C GLY A 161 -14.44 -0.56 9.39
N TYR A 162 -15.61 -1.00 8.91
CA TYR A 162 -16.09 -0.64 7.57
C TYR A 162 -16.44 0.86 7.53
N PRO A 163 -15.84 1.66 6.64
CA PRO A 163 -15.97 3.13 6.65
C PRO A 163 -17.41 3.68 6.59
N ASP A 164 -18.33 2.91 6.01
CA ASP A 164 -19.75 3.24 5.90
C ASP A 164 -20.61 2.73 7.08
N GLU A 165 -20.04 1.98 8.02
CA GLU A 165 -20.73 1.46 9.21
C GLU A 165 -20.23 2.05 10.54
N VAL A 166 -19.03 2.66 10.56
CA VAL A 166 -18.41 3.20 11.78
C VAL A 166 -18.26 4.72 11.71
N VAL A 167 -18.18 5.34 12.90
CA VAL A 167 -17.89 6.77 13.03
C VAL A 167 -16.40 7.01 12.81
N VAL A 168 -16.07 8.07 12.06
CA VAL A 168 -14.69 8.50 11.85
C VAL A 168 -14.11 9.14 13.12
N GLU A 169 -12.90 8.74 13.48
CA GLU A 169 -12.07 9.36 14.51
C GLU A 169 -11.06 10.30 13.83
N THR A 170 -10.89 11.52 14.35
CA THR A 170 -9.89 12.47 13.84
C THR A 170 -8.79 12.68 14.87
N LEU A 171 -7.55 12.38 14.48
CA LEU A 171 -6.35 12.47 15.31
C LEU A 171 -5.42 13.56 14.74
N ALA A 172 -4.84 14.36 15.63
CA ALA A 172 -3.72 15.25 15.27
C ALA A 172 -2.40 14.47 15.30
N VAL A 173 -1.51 14.71 14.34
CA VAL A 173 -0.24 13.97 14.14
C VAL A 173 0.98 14.88 14.10
#